data_AF-A0A973HHQ3-F1
#
_entry.id   AF-A0A973HHQ3-F1
#
_cell.length_a   1.000
_cell.length_b   1.000
_cell.length_c   1.000
_cell.angle_alpha   90.00
_cell.angle_beta   90.00
_cell.angle_gamma   90.00
#
_symmetry.space_group_name_H-M   'P 1'
#
loop_
_entity.id
_entity.type
_entity.pdbx_description
1 polymer ?
#
loop_
_entity_poly.entity_id
_entity_poly.type
_entity_poly.pdbx_seq_one_letter_code
_entity_poly.pdbx_strand_id
1 'polypeptide(L)'
;MDFVSRTFKPAADLIDNIHTSEEEKLKLKNVLVELQNEVTKKHIELVSKQMDLERTLLDAQSSIIQKEASSGSWITRSWRPITMLCFLAIVILNALGIITLEEKFAHDFMQLVEIGLGGYVIGRSAEKVIPSITKALGSK
;
A
#
# COMPACT_ATOMS: atom_id res chain seq x y z
N MET A 1 -17.01 30.69 75.40
CA MET A 1 -17.00 29.76 74.24
C MET A 1 -17.54 30.39 72.94
N ASP A 2 -17.94 31.67 72.93
CA ASP A 2 -18.52 32.36 71.75
C ASP A 2 -17.56 32.72 70.60
N PHE A 3 -16.25 32.69 70.83
CA PHE A 3 -15.28 33.14 69.82
C PHE A 3 -15.05 32.10 68.71
N VAL A 4 -15.15 30.81 69.06
CA VAL A 4 -14.89 29.69 68.13
C VAL A 4 -16.06 29.46 67.18
N SER A 5 -17.29 29.76 67.61
CA SER A 5 -18.50 29.57 66.78
C SER A 5 -18.68 30.64 65.71
N ARG A 6 -18.21 31.87 65.94
CA ARG A 6 -18.30 32.97 64.95
C ARG A 6 -17.28 32.88 63.82
N THR A 7 -16.11 32.27 64.05
CA THR A 7 -15.06 32.11 63.04
C THR A 7 -15.31 30.91 62.12
N PHE A 8 -15.98 29.86 62.62
CA PHE A 8 -16.32 28.67 61.84
C PHE A 8 -17.60 28.81 61.01
N LYS A 9 -18.53 29.69 61.38
CA LYS A 9 -19.80 29.89 60.67
C LYS A 9 -19.63 30.31 59.20
N PRO A 10 -18.80 31.31 58.87
CA PRO A 10 -18.58 31.72 57.47
C PRO A 10 -17.95 30.61 56.63
N ALA A 11 -17.08 29.79 57.22
CA ALA A 11 -16.47 28.64 56.54
C ALA A 11 -17.47 27.50 56.34
N ALA A 12 -18.39 27.29 57.28
CA ALA A 12 -19.49 26.34 57.14
C ALA A 12 -20.52 26.78 56.10
N ASP A 13 -20.86 28.08 56.05
CA ASP A 13 -21.78 28.65 55.06
C ASP A 13 -21.18 28.68 53.65
N LEU A 14 -19.85 28.76 53.51
CA LEU A 14 -19.13 28.60 52.24
C LEU A 14 -19.11 27.13 51.76
N ILE A 15 -19.02 26.19 52.69
CA ILE A 15 -19.18 24.76 52.38
C ILE A 15 -20.61 24.46 51.94
N ASP A 16 -21.60 25.10 52.55
CA ASP A 16 -23.02 24.95 52.21
C ASP A 16 -23.37 25.60 50.85
N ASN A 17 -22.75 26.74 50.52
CA ASN A 17 -22.90 27.37 49.19
C ASN A 17 -22.13 26.70 48.05
N ILE A 18 -21.21 25.76 48.36
CA ILE A 18 -20.57 24.89 47.35
C ILE A 18 -21.39 23.63 47.08
N HIS A 19 -22.52 23.45 47.77
CA HIS A 19 -23.52 22.45 47.40
C HIS A 19 -24.29 22.90 46.15
N THR A 20 -23.62 22.84 45.00
CA THR A 20 -24.25 22.90 43.67
C THR A 20 -25.42 21.92 43.67
N SER A 21 -26.63 22.46 43.47
CA SER A 21 -27.86 21.68 43.47
C SER A 21 -27.72 20.49 42.52
N GLU A 22 -28.17 19.31 42.92
CA GLU A 22 -28.16 18.10 42.07
C GLU A 22 -28.77 18.37 40.67
N GLU A 23 -29.70 19.33 40.56
CA GLU A 23 -30.24 19.80 39.29
C GLU A 23 -29.24 20.52 38.37
N GLU A 24 -28.36 21.36 38.92
CA GLU A 24 -27.33 22.06 38.12
C GLU A 24 -26.28 21.07 37.62
N LYS A 25 -25.92 20.10 38.46
CA LYS A 25 -25.00 19.02 38.13
C LYS A 25 -25.57 18.11 37.03
N LEU A 26 -26.88 17.84 37.07
CA LEU A 26 -27.59 17.08 36.04
C LEU A 26 -27.65 17.85 34.70
N LYS A 27 -27.93 19.16 34.73
CA LYS A 27 -27.91 20.02 33.54
C LYS A 27 -26.52 20.10 32.91
N LEU A 28 -25.46 20.30 33.72
CA LEU A 28 -24.08 20.28 33.23
C LEU A 28 -23.71 18.92 32.61
N LYS A 29 -24.17 17.82 33.21
CA LYS A 29 -23.91 16.47 32.68
C LYS A 29 -24.58 16.25 31.33
N ASN A 30 -25.81 16.73 31.14
CA ASN A 30 -26.50 16.66 29.85
C ASN A 30 -25.79 17.49 28.77
N VAL A 31 -25.36 18.72 29.10
CA VAL A 31 -24.58 19.57 28.19
C VAL A 31 -23.23 18.93 27.84
N LEU A 32 -22.56 18.30 28.81
CA LEU A 32 -21.32 17.56 28.56
C LEU A 32 -21.53 16.38 27.62
N VAL A 33 -22.63 15.63 27.77
CA VAL A 33 -22.98 14.52 26.88
C VAL A 33 -23.30 15.01 25.47
N GLU A 34 -24.02 16.13 25.33
CA GLU A 34 -24.28 16.76 24.02
C GLU A 34 -22.97 17.23 23.36
N LEU A 35 -22.10 17.90 24.11
CA LEU A 35 -20.79 18.33 23.64
C LEU A 35 -19.93 17.14 23.23
N GLN A 36 -19.94 16.05 24.01
CA GLN A 36 -19.22 14.82 23.69
C GLN A 36 -19.73 14.21 22.38
N ASN A 37 -21.06 14.17 22.18
CA ASN A 37 -21.66 13.70 20.94
C ASN A 37 -21.28 14.56 19.74
N GLU A 38 -21.23 15.89 19.87
CA GLU A 38 -20.77 16.79 18.81
C GLU A 38 -19.29 16.59 18.46
N VAL A 39 -18.43 16.44 19.47
CA VAL A 39 -17.00 16.18 19.27
C VAL A 39 -16.80 14.83 18.57
N THR A 40 -17.52 13.79 18.99
CA THR A 40 -17.47 12.47 18.32
C THR A 40 -17.94 12.55 16.88
N LYS A 41 -19.03 13.28 16.59
CA LYS A 41 -19.50 13.50 15.20
C LYS A 41 -18.43 14.17 14.34
N LYS A 42 -17.83 15.26 14.83
CA LYS A 42 -16.75 15.95 14.11
C LYS A 42 -15.53 15.05 13.92
N HIS A 43 -15.19 14.24 14.91
CA HIS A 43 -14.08 13.29 14.78
C HIS A 43 -14.33 12.26 13.68
N ILE A 44 -15.54 11.69 13.62
CA ILE A 44 -15.93 10.76 12.55
C ILE A 44 -15.87 11.44 11.17
N GLU A 45 -16.35 12.68 11.04
CA GLU A 45 -16.30 13.43 9.78
C GLU A 45 -14.85 13.73 9.32
N LEU A 46 -13.96 14.08 10.25
CA LEU A 46 -12.55 14.31 9.94
C LEU A 46 -11.85 13.02 9.50
N VAL A 47 -12.11 11.91 10.20
CA VAL A 47 -11.56 10.60 9.82
C VAL A 47 -12.09 10.17 8.46
N SER A 48 -13.37 10.39 8.15
CA SER A 48 -13.91 10.04 6.83
C SER A 48 -13.28 10.87 5.72
N LYS A 49 -13.11 12.18 5.91
CA LYS A 49 -12.41 13.04 4.94
C LYS A 49 -10.96 12.62 4.75
N GLN A 50 -10.27 12.25 5.82
CA GLN A 50 -8.89 11.76 5.72
C GLN A 50 -8.84 10.46 4.89
N MET A 51 -9.74 9.51 5.17
CA MET A 51 -9.83 8.27 4.40
C MET A 51 -10.15 8.52 2.92
N ASP A 52 -11.01 9.48 2.61
CA ASP A 52 -11.36 9.82 1.22
C ASP A 52 -10.19 10.49 0.48
N LEU A 53 -9.41 11.35 1.16
CA LEU A 53 -8.18 11.91 0.62
C LEU A 53 -7.12 10.84 0.38
N GLU A 54 -6.92 9.94 1.34
CA GLU A 54 -5.99 8.80 1.20
C GLU A 54 -6.40 7.89 0.06
N ARG A 55 -7.70 7.57 -0.07
CA ARG A 55 -8.24 6.82 -1.22
C ARG A 55 -7.97 7.53 -2.52
N THR A 56 -8.24 8.83 -2.60
CA THR A 56 -8.00 9.62 -3.83
C THR A 56 -6.51 9.61 -4.21
N LEU A 57 -5.61 9.72 -3.23
CA LEU A 57 -4.17 9.64 -3.47
C LEU A 57 -3.74 8.25 -3.94
N LEU A 58 -4.23 7.19 -3.29
CA LEU A 58 -3.97 5.80 -3.69
C LEU A 58 -4.51 5.50 -5.09
N ASP A 59 -5.72 5.96 -5.41
CA ASP A 59 -6.34 5.79 -6.72
C ASP A 59 -5.57 6.57 -7.78
N ALA A 60 -5.12 7.80 -7.48
CA ALA A 60 -4.30 8.59 -8.39
C ALA A 60 -2.96 7.89 -8.68
N GLN A 61 -2.25 7.43 -7.64
CA GLN A 61 -1.00 6.66 -7.79
C GLN A 61 -1.21 5.36 -8.54
N SER A 62 -2.24 4.59 -8.19
CA SER A 62 -2.64 3.37 -8.89
C SER A 62 -2.96 3.65 -10.35
N SER A 63 -3.63 4.76 -10.65
CA SER A 63 -3.94 5.16 -12.03
C SER A 63 -2.70 5.55 -12.81
N ILE A 64 -1.69 6.17 -12.18
CA ILE A 64 -0.42 6.53 -12.83
C ILE A 64 0.36 5.25 -13.11
N ILE A 65 0.50 4.36 -12.12
CA ILE A 65 1.18 3.07 -12.29
C ILE A 65 0.44 2.22 -13.33
N GLN A 66 -0.89 2.18 -13.30
CA GLN A 66 -1.67 1.50 -14.33
C GLN A 66 -1.50 2.18 -15.68
N LYS A 67 -1.44 3.51 -15.77
CA LYS A 67 -1.18 4.20 -17.04
C LYS A 67 0.22 3.91 -17.54
N GLU A 68 1.25 3.86 -16.69
CA GLU A 68 2.62 3.51 -17.06
C GLU A 68 2.76 2.03 -17.44
N ALA A 69 2.10 1.14 -16.70
CA ALA A 69 2.07 -0.30 -16.96
C ALA A 69 1.20 -0.68 -18.16
N SER A 70 0.08 0.03 -18.37
CA SER A 70 -0.84 -0.14 -19.53
C SER A 70 -0.35 0.60 -20.76
N SER A 71 0.38 1.70 -20.60
CA SER A 71 1.27 2.26 -21.61
C SER A 71 2.55 1.44 -21.73
N GLY A 72 2.48 0.12 -21.45
CA GLY A 72 3.51 -0.84 -21.74
C GLY A 72 3.94 -0.64 -23.17
N SER A 73 4.99 0.17 -23.32
CA SER A 73 5.55 0.57 -24.60
C SER A 73 5.71 -0.72 -25.36
N TRP A 74 5.33 -0.71 -26.63
CA TRP A 74 5.52 -1.88 -27.48
C TRP A 74 6.94 -2.44 -27.33
N ILE A 75 7.91 -1.56 -27.03
CA ILE A 75 9.29 -1.88 -26.66
C ILE A 75 9.42 -2.70 -25.36
N THR A 76 8.76 -2.34 -24.25
CA THR A 76 8.87 -3.07 -22.97
C THR A 76 8.15 -4.43 -23.00
N ARG A 77 7.16 -4.61 -23.88
CA ARG A 77 6.54 -5.92 -24.11
C ARG A 77 7.34 -6.77 -25.11
N SER A 78 7.94 -6.14 -26.10
CA SER A 78 8.56 -6.83 -27.24
C SER A 78 10.08 -6.91 -27.15
N TRP A 79 10.75 -6.29 -26.18
CA TRP A 79 12.22 -6.33 -26.09
C TRP A 79 12.75 -7.76 -26.00
N ARG A 80 12.03 -8.67 -25.33
CA ARG A 80 12.42 -10.08 -25.19
C ARG A 80 12.33 -10.86 -26.52
N PRO A 81 11.23 -10.77 -27.29
CA PRO A 81 11.24 -11.22 -28.68
C PRO A 81 12.30 -10.56 -29.56
N ILE A 82 12.51 -9.25 -29.41
CA ILE A 82 13.46 -8.48 -30.23
C ILE A 82 14.89 -8.95 -29.98
N THR A 83 15.31 -9.16 -28.73
CA THR A 83 16.67 -9.66 -28.43
C THR A 83 16.89 -11.06 -28.99
N MET A 84 15.88 -11.93 -28.94
CA MET A 84 15.94 -13.26 -29.56
C MET A 84 16.07 -13.20 -31.08
N LEU A 85 15.35 -12.27 -31.73
CA LEU A 85 15.48 -12.05 -33.17
C LEU A 85 16.85 -11.49 -33.54
N CYS A 86 17.43 -10.60 -32.73
CA CYS A 86 18.81 -10.12 -32.92
C CYS A 86 19.81 -11.27 -32.83
N PHE A 87 19.70 -12.16 -31.84
CA PHE A 87 20.59 -13.31 -31.72
C PHE A 87 20.44 -14.27 -32.89
N LEU A 88 19.20 -14.59 -33.29
CA LEU A 88 18.93 -15.42 -34.46
C LEU A 88 19.50 -14.81 -35.74
N ALA A 89 19.35 -13.49 -35.93
CA ALA A 89 19.91 -12.79 -37.08
C ALA A 89 21.43 -12.92 -37.12
N ILE A 90 22.12 -12.77 -35.99
CA ILE A 90 23.58 -12.96 -35.90
C ILE A 90 23.97 -14.40 -36.30
N VAL A 91 23.26 -15.42 -35.80
CA VAL A 91 23.50 -16.83 -36.18
C VAL A 91 23.31 -17.04 -37.68
N ILE A 92 22.23 -16.53 -38.26
CA ILE A 92 21.92 -16.68 -39.69
C ILE A 92 22.97 -15.96 -40.54
N LEU A 93 23.30 -14.72 -40.20
CA LEU A 93 24.31 -13.94 -40.94
C LEU A 93 25.69 -14.61 -40.88
N ASN A 94 26.02 -15.25 -39.75
CA ASN A 94 27.27 -16.00 -39.63
C ASN A 94 27.25 -17.29 -40.45
N ALA A 95 26.15 -18.04 -40.43
CA ALA A 95 25.98 -19.26 -41.22
C ALA A 95 25.98 -18.99 -42.74
N LEU A 96 25.47 -17.82 -43.16
CA LEU A 96 25.50 -17.37 -44.56
C LEU A 96 26.88 -16.82 -44.99
N GLY A 97 27.84 -16.71 -44.07
CA GLY A 97 29.16 -16.15 -44.35
C GLY A 97 29.17 -14.63 -44.58
N ILE A 98 28.07 -13.94 -44.29
CA ILE A 98 27.94 -12.48 -44.41
C ILE A 98 28.74 -11.78 -43.31
N ILE A 99 28.74 -12.36 -42.10
CA ILE A 99 29.60 -11.95 -41.00
C ILE A 99 30.46 -13.14 -40.58
N THR A 100 31.74 -12.90 -40.32
CA THR A 100 32.63 -13.94 -39.78
C THR A 100 32.87 -13.66 -38.31
N LEU A 101 32.31 -14.49 -37.44
CA LEU A 101 32.60 -14.47 -36.02
C LEU A 101 33.89 -15.25 -35.77
N GLU A 102 34.74 -14.73 -34.88
CA GLU A 102 35.89 -15.48 -34.39
C GLU A 102 35.40 -16.76 -33.69
N GLU A 103 36.08 -17.89 -33.91
CA GLU A 103 35.65 -19.22 -33.45
C GLU A 103 35.38 -19.25 -31.93
N LYS A 104 36.25 -18.59 -31.15
CA LYS A 104 36.07 -18.44 -29.69
C LYS A 104 34.79 -17.67 -29.36
N PHE A 105 34.54 -16.55 -30.04
CA PHE A 105 33.36 -15.73 -29.80
C PHE A 105 32.07 -16.46 -30.22
N ALA A 106 32.10 -17.19 -31.34
CA ALA A 106 30.97 -17.98 -31.81
C ALA A 106 30.58 -19.06 -30.79
N HIS A 107 31.54 -19.76 -30.20
CA HIS A 107 31.29 -20.75 -29.16
C HIS A 107 30.65 -20.13 -27.90
N ASP A 108 31.27 -19.07 -27.37
CA ASP A 108 30.77 -18.36 -26.18
C ASP A 108 29.35 -17.79 -26.43
N PHE A 109 29.09 -17.27 -27.64
CA PHE A 109 27.78 -16.75 -28.04
C PHE A 109 26.72 -17.84 -28.13
N MET A 110 27.03 -18.99 -28.72
CA MET A 110 26.09 -20.12 -28.82
C MET A 110 25.74 -20.67 -27.43
N GLN A 111 26.72 -20.75 -26.52
CA GLN A 111 26.47 -21.12 -25.13
C GLN A 111 25.56 -20.11 -24.41
N LEU A 112 25.76 -18.81 -24.63
CA LEU A 112 24.91 -17.75 -24.07
C LEU A 112 23.46 -17.89 -24.55
N VAL A 113 23.26 -18.16 -25.85
CA VAL A 113 21.92 -18.37 -26.44
C VAL A 113 21.24 -19.61 -25.86
N GLU A 114 21.98 -20.71 -25.70
CA GLU A 114 21.47 -21.95 -25.10
C GLU A 114 21.03 -21.74 -23.65
N ILE A 115 21.83 -21.06 -22.83
CA ILE A 115 21.48 -20.72 -21.45
C ILE A 115 20.27 -19.78 -21.41
N GLY A 116 20.21 -18.78 -22.29
CA GLY A 116 19.08 -17.84 -22.38
C GLY A 116 17.76 -18.54 -22.75
N LEU A 117 17.81 -19.45 -23.71
CA LEU A 117 16.67 -20.28 -24.12
C LEU A 117 16.25 -21.25 -23.00
N GLY A 118 17.21 -21.97 -22.42
CA GLY A 118 16.98 -22.90 -21.31
C GLY A 118 16.35 -22.20 -20.11
N GLY A 119 16.90 -21.05 -19.71
CA GLY A 119 16.36 -20.23 -18.62
C GLY A 119 14.96 -19.69 -18.91
N TYR A 120 14.67 -19.31 -20.16
CA TYR A 120 13.31 -18.89 -20.57
C TYR A 120 12.30 -20.03 -20.47
N VAL A 121 12.63 -21.21 -20.99
CA VAL A 121 11.75 -22.39 -20.98
C VAL A 121 11.48 -22.84 -19.55
N ILE A 122 12.51 -22.87 -18.69
CA ILE A 122 12.36 -23.20 -17.28
C ILE A 122 11.48 -22.17 -16.57
N GLY A 123 11.73 -20.87 -16.79
CA GLY A 123 10.93 -19.80 -16.19
C GLY A 123 9.45 -19.84 -16.59
N ARG A 124 9.15 -20.08 -17.87
CA ARG A 124 7.76 -20.23 -18.35
C ARG A 124 7.10 -21.50 -17.86
N SER A 125 7.88 -22.56 -17.67
CA SER A 125 7.38 -23.80 -17.08
C SER A 125 7.04 -23.59 -15.61
N ALA A 126 7.91 -22.93 -14.85
CA ALA A 126 7.65 -22.56 -13.45
C ALA A 126 6.40 -21.67 -13.32
N GLU A 127 6.27 -20.63 -14.15
CA GLU A 127 5.09 -19.74 -14.18
C GLU A 127 3.77 -20.51 -14.33
N LYS A 128 3.76 -21.58 -15.15
CA LYS A 128 2.57 -22.43 -15.35
C LYS A 128 2.32 -23.43 -14.23
N VAL A 129 3.40 -23.95 -13.63
CA VAL A 129 3.32 -25.02 -12.63
C VAL A 129 3.02 -24.47 -11.23
N ILE A 130 3.54 -23.29 -10.88
CA ILE A 130 3.33 -22.65 -9.57
C ILE A 130 1.84 -22.54 -9.19
N PRO A 131 0.94 -22.04 -10.06
CA PRO A 131 -0.50 -21.96 -9.75
C PRO A 131 -1.15 -23.34 -9.49
N SER A 132 -0.67 -24.37 -10.17
CA SER A 132 -1.18 -25.74 -10.02
C SER A 132 -0.75 -26.33 -8.68
N ILE A 133 0.50 -26.07 -8.26
CA ILE A 133 1.03 -26.49 -6.96
C ILE A 133 0.33 -25.74 -5.82
N THR A 134 0.17 -24.42 -5.91
CA THR A 134 -0.52 -23.64 -4.86
C THR A 134 -1.97 -24.07 -4.69
N LYS A 135 -2.67 -24.38 -5.79
CA LYS A 135 -4.04 -24.91 -5.76
C LYS A 135 -4.12 -26.29 -5.11
N ALA A 136 -3.14 -27.16 -5.35
CA ALA A 136 -3.08 -28.48 -4.73
C ALA A 136 -2.78 -28.42 -3.22
N LEU A 137 -1.96 -27.45 -2.79
CA LEU A 137 -1.60 -27.26 -1.38
C LEU A 137 -2.66 -26.50 -0.57
N GLY A 138 -3.38 -25.56 -1.19
CA GLY A 138 -4.45 -24.77 -0.55
C GLY A 138 -5.83 -25.44 -0.52
N SER A 139 -5.96 -26.67 -1.04
CA SER A 139 -7.20 -27.46 -1.02
C SER A 139 -7.31 -28.40 0.19
N LYS A 140 -6.53 -28.15 1.25
CA LYS A 140 -6.61 -28.82 2.55
C LYS A 140 -6.99 -27.82 3.63
#